data_AF-A0A848YAN1-F1
#
_entry.id   AF-A0A848YAN1-F1
#
_cell.length_a   1.000
_cell.length_b   1.000
_cell.length_c   1.000
_cell.angle_alpha   90.00
_cell.angle_beta   90.00
_cell.angle_gamma   90.00
#
_symmetry.space_group_name_H-M   'P 1'
#
loop_
_entity.id
_entity.type
_entity.pdbx_description
1 polymer ?
#
loop_
_entity_poly.entity_id
_entity_poly.type
_entity_poly.pdbx_seq_one_letter_code
_entity_poly.pdbx_strand_id
1 'polypeptide(L)'
;MKALNYSAISISLVLCVLSGTSQLASAAKVALDIGTFQTISAGHATAVKCGELSHSEREELATHAAFAETAAVVANGSGRVMAARKRAKGSAQCGGNARSRAMAGLSAGRKFEQRYVDANRAQVRANKRKAKSRQARKLKQQQRARTQASNAQALRTTLQRSVNRSQEIRTTTRGTRGSIARFKSQTRAYYLQRRCKHLSYKQALRFWKLVAAQHDRMIARFGSGAVQRAQRQARSSANRSRCSPSTKQQVIAGLRGIRRDVN
;
A
#
# COMPACT_ATOMS: atom_id res chain seq x y z
N MET A 1 -11.52 -39.86 37.01
CA MET A 1 -10.67 -38.91 36.24
C MET A 1 -11.09 -38.95 34.78
N LYS A 2 -11.76 -37.90 34.28
CA LYS A 2 -12.08 -37.72 32.85
C LYS A 2 -11.66 -36.30 32.48
N ALA A 3 -10.68 -36.19 31.58
CA ALA A 3 -10.07 -34.95 31.16
C ALA A 3 -10.95 -34.21 30.14
N LEU A 4 -11.06 -32.90 30.34
CA LEU A 4 -11.73 -31.92 29.48
C LEU A 4 -10.94 -31.71 28.18
N ASN A 5 -11.59 -31.93 27.04
CA ASN A 5 -11.12 -31.53 25.71
C ASN A 5 -12.13 -30.56 25.07
N TYR A 6 -12.13 -29.29 25.49
CA TYR A 6 -12.91 -28.23 24.84
C TYR A 6 -12.19 -26.87 25.01
N SER A 7 -11.08 -26.67 24.29
CA SER A 7 -10.38 -25.36 24.30
C SER A 7 -9.54 -25.11 23.04
N ALA A 8 -10.07 -25.41 21.84
CA ALA A 8 -9.33 -25.13 20.60
C ALA A 8 -10.12 -24.37 19.52
N ILE A 9 -11.43 -24.11 19.70
CA ILE A 9 -12.27 -23.56 18.62
C ILE A 9 -12.47 -22.03 18.73
N SER A 10 -12.25 -21.40 19.88
CA SER A 10 -12.59 -19.97 20.06
C SER A 10 -11.49 -18.94 19.74
N ILE A 11 -10.27 -19.35 19.38
CA ILE A 11 -9.16 -18.39 19.18
C ILE A 11 -9.07 -17.88 17.72
N SER A 12 -9.65 -18.60 16.75
CA SER A 12 -9.57 -18.24 15.32
C SER A 12 -10.39 -17.01 14.93
N LEU A 13 -11.40 -16.61 15.72
CA LEU A 13 -12.21 -15.42 15.43
C LEU A 13 -11.57 -14.11 15.92
N VAL A 14 -10.71 -14.16 16.94
CA VAL A 14 -10.07 -12.95 17.52
C VAL A 14 -8.88 -12.48 16.68
N LEU A 15 -8.18 -13.39 15.99
CA LEU A 15 -7.03 -13.06 15.14
C LEU A 15 -7.40 -12.36 13.82
N CYS A 16 -8.67 -12.40 13.40
CA CYS A 16 -9.14 -11.61 12.24
C CYS A 16 -9.18 -10.10 12.51
N VAL A 17 -9.30 -9.68 13.78
CA VAL A 17 -9.42 -8.25 14.14
C VAL A 17 -8.06 -7.52 14.02
N LEU A 18 -6.94 -8.21 14.26
CA LEU A 18 -5.61 -7.59 14.27
C LEU A 18 -4.97 -7.44 12.87
N SER A 19 -5.50 -8.11 11.85
CA SER A 19 -5.11 -7.91 10.43
C SER A 19 -5.88 -6.75 9.75
N GLY A 20 -6.81 -6.12 10.49
CA GLY A 20 -7.88 -5.29 9.95
C GLY A 20 -7.59 -3.80 9.75
N THR A 21 -6.38 -3.30 10.02
CA THR A 21 -6.10 -1.83 9.88
C THR A 21 -6.27 -1.32 8.44
N SER A 22 -6.06 -2.19 7.45
CA SER A 22 -6.31 -1.88 6.03
C SER A 22 -7.80 -1.92 5.65
N GLN A 23 -8.61 -2.70 6.37
CA GLN A 23 -10.05 -2.86 6.13
C GLN A 23 -10.85 -1.76 6.85
N LEU A 24 -10.36 -1.27 8.00
CA LEU A 24 -10.97 -0.14 8.72
C LEU A 24 -10.92 1.18 7.93
N ALA A 25 -9.87 1.41 7.12
CA ALA A 25 -9.85 2.56 6.21
C ALA A 25 -10.89 2.47 5.08
N SER A 26 -11.40 1.26 4.78
CA SER A 26 -12.49 1.03 3.83
C SER A 26 -13.86 1.20 4.50
N ALA A 27 -13.97 0.82 5.78
CA ALA A 27 -15.14 1.05 6.62
C ALA A 27 -15.50 2.53 6.76
N ALA A 28 -14.49 3.43 6.74
CA ALA A 28 -14.70 4.88 6.79
C ALA A 28 -15.59 5.43 5.65
N LYS A 29 -15.76 4.70 4.54
CA LYS A 29 -16.61 5.15 3.41
C LYS A 29 -18.09 4.84 3.59
N VAL A 30 -18.44 3.81 4.36
CA VAL A 30 -19.82 3.60 4.79
C VAL A 30 -19.92 4.21 6.17
N ALA A 31 -19.87 5.54 6.21
CA ALA A 31 -20.11 6.27 7.45
C ALA A 31 -21.48 5.85 7.96
N LEU A 32 -21.52 5.18 9.11
CA LEU A 32 -22.77 4.89 9.77
C LEU A 32 -23.35 6.20 10.26
N ASP A 33 -24.54 6.54 9.76
CA ASP A 33 -25.29 7.68 10.25
C ASP A 33 -25.66 7.47 11.73
N ILE A 34 -25.54 8.55 12.52
CA ILE A 34 -25.76 8.49 13.97
C ILE A 34 -27.20 8.14 14.31
N GLY A 35 -28.17 8.47 13.45
CA GLY A 35 -29.57 8.09 13.61
C GLY A 35 -29.77 6.58 13.43
N THR A 36 -29.10 5.97 12.46
CA THR A 36 -29.13 4.51 12.29
C THR A 36 -28.54 3.80 13.51
N PHE A 37 -27.42 4.29 14.05
CA PHE A 37 -26.84 3.78 15.29
C PHE A 37 -27.81 3.92 16.48
N GLN A 38 -28.50 5.05 16.61
CA GLN A 38 -29.49 5.26 17.66
C GLN A 38 -30.65 4.27 17.56
N THR A 39 -31.18 4.00 16.36
CA THR A 39 -32.24 3.01 16.14
C THR A 39 -31.81 1.61 16.55
N ILE A 40 -30.62 1.17 16.12
CA ILE A 40 -30.06 -0.14 16.49
C ILE A 40 -29.88 -0.23 18.02
N SER A 41 -29.29 0.80 18.62
CA SER A 41 -29.03 0.85 20.07
C SER A 41 -30.31 0.87 20.90
N ALA A 42 -31.34 1.59 20.46
CA ALA A 42 -32.62 1.68 21.14
C ALA A 42 -33.39 0.37 21.04
N GLY A 43 -33.36 -0.26 19.86
CA GLY A 43 -33.89 -1.61 19.66
C GLY A 43 -33.22 -2.63 20.58
N HIS A 44 -31.88 -2.62 20.66
CA HIS A 44 -31.12 -3.51 21.54
C HIS A 44 -31.44 -3.27 23.02
N ALA A 45 -31.46 -2.01 23.47
CA ALA A 45 -31.81 -1.68 24.85
C ALA A 45 -33.24 -2.12 25.20
N THR A 46 -34.19 -1.96 24.27
CA THR A 46 -35.58 -2.41 24.44
C THR A 46 -35.67 -3.94 24.49
N ALA A 47 -34.94 -4.65 23.63
CA ALA A 47 -34.92 -6.12 23.60
C ALA A 47 -34.33 -6.72 24.90
N VAL A 48 -33.26 -6.13 25.42
CA VAL A 48 -32.64 -6.56 26.70
C VAL A 48 -33.56 -6.28 27.88
N LYS A 49 -34.19 -5.09 27.93
CA LYS A 49 -35.01 -4.67 29.06
C LYS A 49 -36.38 -5.36 29.09
N CYS A 50 -37.02 -5.54 27.94
CA CYS A 50 -38.42 -5.98 27.85
C CYS A 50 -38.58 -7.46 27.44
N GLY A 51 -37.53 -8.13 26.97
CA GLY A 51 -37.58 -9.57 26.67
C GLY A 51 -38.43 -9.97 25.46
N GLU A 52 -38.82 -9.03 24.60
CA GLU A 52 -39.75 -9.22 23.48
C GLU A 52 -39.22 -10.02 22.27
N LEU A 53 -37.90 -10.29 22.25
CA LEU A 53 -37.23 -10.99 21.17
C LEU A 53 -36.79 -12.38 21.64
N SER A 54 -36.82 -13.34 20.70
CA SER A 54 -36.24 -14.67 20.95
C SER A 54 -34.75 -14.57 21.28
N HIS A 55 -34.18 -15.65 21.83
CA HIS A 55 -32.75 -15.67 22.20
C HIS A 55 -31.85 -15.40 20.98
N SER A 56 -32.12 -16.03 19.84
CA SER A 56 -31.35 -15.84 18.60
C SER A 56 -31.46 -14.42 18.04
N GLU A 57 -32.66 -13.82 18.04
CA GLU A 57 -32.85 -12.44 17.59
C GLU A 57 -32.15 -11.43 18.51
N ARG A 58 -32.10 -11.68 19.83
CA ARG A 58 -31.35 -10.84 20.78
C ARG A 58 -29.84 -10.91 20.53
N GLU A 59 -29.31 -12.11 20.28
CA GLU A 59 -27.89 -12.31 19.99
C GLU A 59 -27.48 -11.64 18.66
N GLU A 60 -28.32 -11.78 17.62
CA GLU A 60 -28.14 -11.10 16.34
C GLU A 60 -28.15 -9.57 16.51
N LEU A 61 -29.14 -9.04 17.24
CA LEU A 61 -29.23 -7.61 17.50
C LEU A 61 -28.06 -7.07 18.34
N ALA A 62 -27.57 -7.84 19.31
CA ALA A 62 -26.38 -7.50 20.09
C ALA A 62 -25.14 -7.42 19.21
N THR A 63 -24.98 -8.36 18.28
CA THR A 63 -23.88 -8.38 17.30
C THR A 63 -23.95 -7.14 16.39
N HIS A 64 -25.12 -6.82 15.84
CA HIS A 64 -25.31 -5.61 15.05
C HIS A 64 -25.05 -4.33 15.84
N ALA A 65 -25.45 -4.27 17.11
CA ALA A 65 -25.22 -3.11 17.97
C ALA A 65 -23.72 -2.87 18.23
N ALA A 66 -22.95 -3.92 18.52
CA ALA A 66 -21.50 -3.83 18.71
C ALA A 66 -20.77 -3.40 17.42
N PHE A 67 -21.17 -3.97 16.28
CA PHE A 67 -20.63 -3.59 14.98
C PHE A 67 -20.95 -2.13 14.62
N ALA A 68 -22.21 -1.73 14.84
CA ALA A 68 -22.67 -0.35 14.64
C ALA A 68 -21.95 0.64 15.56
N GLU A 69 -21.69 0.30 16.83
CA GLU A 69 -20.94 1.14 17.76
C GLU A 69 -19.53 1.42 17.23
N THR A 70 -18.81 0.37 16.81
CA THR A 70 -17.46 0.52 16.25
C THR A 70 -17.45 1.39 15.00
N ALA A 71 -18.39 1.16 14.06
CA ALA A 71 -18.51 1.95 12.85
C ALA A 71 -18.88 3.41 13.14
N ALA A 72 -19.80 3.65 14.08
CA ALA A 72 -20.22 4.98 14.47
C ALA A 72 -19.07 5.75 15.16
N VAL A 73 -18.23 5.10 15.97
CA VAL A 73 -17.08 5.73 16.64
C VAL A 73 -16.07 6.20 15.61
N VAL A 74 -15.76 5.37 14.61
CA VAL A 74 -14.86 5.72 13.51
C VAL A 74 -15.41 6.90 12.69
N ALA A 75 -16.72 6.94 12.44
CA ALA A 75 -17.34 7.97 11.61
C ALA A 75 -17.63 9.30 12.34
N ASN A 76 -18.02 9.25 13.61
CA ASN A 76 -18.60 10.38 14.34
C ASN A 76 -17.84 10.77 15.62
N GLY A 77 -16.85 9.98 16.03
CA GLY A 77 -16.13 10.14 17.29
C GLY A 77 -16.88 9.54 18.50
N SER A 78 -16.11 9.14 19.52
CA SER A 78 -16.62 8.42 20.70
C SER A 78 -17.63 9.23 21.52
N GLY A 79 -17.43 10.54 21.70
CA GLY A 79 -18.33 11.39 22.48
C GLY A 79 -19.77 11.43 21.94
N ARG A 80 -19.93 11.53 20.61
CA ARG A 80 -21.26 11.54 19.96
C ARG A 80 -21.95 10.18 20.07
N VAL A 81 -21.19 9.10 19.93
CA VAL A 81 -21.70 7.72 20.07
C VAL A 81 -22.14 7.44 21.50
N MET A 82 -21.35 7.85 22.50
CA MET A 82 -21.72 7.71 23.91
C MET A 82 -23.00 8.49 24.25
N ALA A 83 -23.12 9.73 23.77
CA ALA A 83 -24.34 10.52 23.95
C ALA A 83 -25.56 9.87 23.28
N ALA A 84 -25.40 9.37 22.05
CA ALA A 84 -26.43 8.64 21.32
C ALA A 84 -26.85 7.35 22.05
N ARG A 85 -25.88 6.58 22.57
CA ARG A 85 -26.12 5.37 23.36
C ARG A 85 -26.89 5.68 24.64
N LYS A 86 -26.55 6.77 25.35
CA LYS A 86 -27.28 7.23 26.54
C LYS A 86 -28.73 7.56 26.22
N ARG A 87 -28.99 8.29 25.13
CA ARG A 87 -30.36 8.60 24.66
C ARG A 87 -31.14 7.34 24.30
N ALA A 88 -30.51 6.42 23.58
CA ALA A 88 -31.11 5.14 23.18
C ALA A 88 -31.49 4.26 24.38
N LYS A 89 -30.68 4.26 25.45
CA LYS A 89 -31.04 3.58 26.72
C LYS A 89 -32.23 4.25 27.41
N GLY A 90 -32.27 5.58 27.43
CA GLY A 90 -33.36 6.35 28.05
C GLY A 90 -34.70 6.17 27.34
N SER A 91 -34.71 5.90 26.04
CA SER A 91 -35.93 5.65 25.26
C SER A 91 -36.46 4.22 25.35
N ALA A 92 -35.77 3.30 26.05
CA ALA A 92 -36.21 1.93 26.24
C ALA A 92 -37.38 1.86 27.25
N GLN A 93 -38.60 1.73 26.72
CA GLN A 93 -39.84 1.60 27.49
C GLN A 93 -40.49 0.25 27.16
N CYS A 94 -40.94 -0.49 28.16
CA CYS A 94 -41.74 -1.69 27.95
C CYS A 94 -43.20 -1.28 27.83
N GLY A 95 -43.89 -1.81 26.81
CA GLY A 95 -45.24 -1.41 26.43
C GLY A 95 -45.60 -1.96 25.05
N GLY A 96 -46.82 -1.69 24.56
CA GLY A 96 -47.37 -2.35 23.37
C GLY A 96 -46.56 -2.21 22.06
N ASN A 97 -45.58 -1.30 21.99
CA ASN A 97 -44.71 -1.10 20.83
C ASN A 97 -43.24 -1.55 21.07
N ALA A 98 -42.93 -2.22 22.19
CA ALA A 98 -41.57 -2.63 22.53
C ALA A 98 -40.98 -3.61 21.49
N ARG A 99 -41.76 -4.63 21.09
CA ARG A 99 -41.37 -5.58 20.04
C ARG A 99 -41.10 -4.89 18.70
N SER A 100 -41.98 -3.97 18.28
CA SER A 100 -41.81 -3.22 17.03
C SER A 100 -40.53 -2.38 17.02
N ARG A 101 -40.17 -1.76 18.16
CA ARG A 101 -38.90 -1.02 18.30
C ARG A 101 -37.68 -1.94 18.25
N ALA A 102 -37.75 -3.10 18.91
CA ALA A 102 -36.69 -4.09 18.88
C ALA A 102 -36.46 -4.62 17.44
N MET A 103 -37.54 -4.95 16.72
CA MET A 103 -37.50 -5.38 15.33
C MET A 103 -37.02 -4.29 14.37
N ALA A 104 -37.37 -3.02 14.63
CA ALA A 104 -36.84 -1.89 13.86
C ALA A 104 -35.32 -1.78 14.00
N GLY A 105 -34.79 -1.99 15.22
CA GLY A 105 -33.35 -2.07 15.48
C GLY A 105 -32.69 -3.22 14.72
N LEU A 106 -33.29 -4.41 14.72
CA LEU A 106 -32.80 -5.58 13.99
C LEU A 106 -32.78 -5.34 12.47
N SER A 107 -33.88 -4.81 11.91
CA SER A 107 -33.98 -4.45 10.49
C SER A 107 -32.95 -3.40 10.09
N ALA A 108 -32.72 -2.39 10.92
CA ALA A 108 -31.69 -1.38 10.72
C ALA A 108 -30.28 -1.99 10.74
N GLY A 109 -30.02 -2.93 11.67
CA GLY A 109 -28.77 -3.68 11.76
C GLY A 109 -28.45 -4.46 10.48
N ARG A 110 -29.40 -5.29 10.01
CA ARG A 110 -29.27 -6.05 8.75
C ARG A 110 -29.05 -5.15 7.54
N LYS A 111 -29.81 -4.05 7.42
CA LYS A 111 -29.65 -3.08 6.32
C LYS A 111 -28.27 -2.42 6.33
N PHE A 112 -27.76 -2.09 7.52
CA PHE A 112 -26.43 -1.52 7.67
C PHE A 112 -25.35 -2.52 7.26
N GLU A 113 -25.41 -3.75 7.75
CA GLU A 113 -24.45 -4.80 7.40
C GLU A 113 -24.43 -5.08 5.90
N GLN A 114 -25.60 -5.19 5.27
CA GLN A 114 -25.69 -5.38 3.82
C GLN A 114 -25.01 -4.23 3.06
N ARG A 115 -25.28 -2.97 3.42
CA ARG A 115 -24.61 -1.80 2.82
C ARG A 115 -23.10 -1.83 3.02
N TYR A 116 -22.65 -2.25 4.20
CA TYR A 116 -21.23 -2.40 4.50
C TYR A 116 -20.57 -3.46 3.61
N VAL A 117 -21.18 -4.63 3.46
CA VAL A 117 -20.69 -5.71 2.59
C VAL A 117 -20.64 -5.26 1.13
N ASP A 118 -21.69 -4.59 0.64
CA ASP A 118 -21.76 -4.14 -0.75
C ASP A 118 -20.72 -3.06 -1.05
N ALA A 119 -20.50 -2.12 -0.14
CA ALA A 119 -19.44 -1.12 -0.29
C ALA A 119 -18.05 -1.77 -0.30
N ASN A 120 -17.80 -2.75 0.56
CA ASN A 120 -16.54 -3.51 0.54
C ASN A 120 -16.35 -4.26 -0.77
N ARG A 121 -17.39 -4.92 -1.29
CA ARG A 121 -17.36 -5.58 -2.60
C ARG A 121 -17.06 -4.58 -3.73
N ALA A 122 -17.70 -3.42 -3.73
CA ALA A 122 -17.46 -2.35 -4.70
C ALA A 122 -16.01 -1.85 -4.64
N GLN A 123 -15.45 -1.69 -3.44
CA GLN A 123 -14.07 -1.27 -3.25
C GLN A 123 -13.06 -2.32 -3.73
N VAL A 124 -13.29 -3.61 -3.46
CA VAL A 124 -12.45 -4.70 -3.98
C VAL A 124 -12.48 -4.70 -5.51
N ARG A 125 -13.65 -4.54 -6.13
CA ARG A 125 -13.78 -4.42 -7.59
C ARG A 125 -13.02 -3.22 -8.13
N ALA A 126 -13.12 -2.06 -7.49
CA ALA A 126 -12.39 -0.85 -7.88
C ALA A 126 -10.87 -1.04 -7.78
N ASN A 127 -10.38 -1.68 -6.72
CA ASN A 127 -8.95 -1.99 -6.54
C ASN A 127 -8.44 -2.96 -7.61
N LYS A 128 -9.22 -4.01 -7.94
CA LYS A 128 -8.90 -4.93 -9.05
C LYS A 128 -8.82 -4.20 -10.39
N ARG A 129 -9.76 -3.29 -10.69
CA ARG A 129 -9.73 -2.46 -11.91
C ARG A 129 -8.48 -1.57 -11.97
N LYS A 130 -8.13 -0.91 -10.86
CA LYS A 130 -6.90 -0.10 -10.76
C LYS A 130 -5.64 -0.94 -10.97
N ALA A 131 -5.58 -2.15 -10.42
CA ALA A 131 -4.46 -3.07 -10.61
C ALA A 131 -4.31 -3.49 -12.08
N LYS A 132 -5.40 -3.92 -12.73
CA LYS A 132 -5.41 -4.27 -14.17
C LYS A 132 -4.97 -3.09 -15.04
N SER A 133 -5.48 -1.90 -14.79
CA SER A 133 -5.08 -0.68 -15.52
C SER A 133 -3.58 -0.38 -15.37
N ARG A 134 -3.02 -0.51 -14.16
CA ARG A 134 -1.57 -0.35 -13.93
C ARG A 134 -0.75 -1.40 -14.68
N GLN A 135 -1.21 -2.64 -14.74
CA GLN A 135 -0.55 -3.72 -15.49
C GLN A 135 -0.58 -3.43 -17.01
N ALA A 136 -1.73 -3.05 -17.55
CA ALA A 136 -1.86 -2.68 -18.96
C ALA A 136 -0.93 -1.50 -19.34
N ARG A 137 -0.85 -0.47 -18.49
CA ARG A 137 0.09 0.66 -18.69
C ARG A 137 1.54 0.22 -18.71
N LYS A 138 1.94 -0.69 -17.81
CA LYS A 138 3.30 -1.24 -17.77
C LYS A 138 3.61 -2.04 -19.04
N LEU A 139 2.69 -2.87 -19.51
CA LEU A 139 2.85 -3.64 -20.75
C LEU A 139 3.02 -2.72 -21.97
N LYS A 140 2.17 -1.68 -22.09
CA LYS A 140 2.27 -0.70 -23.17
C LYS A 140 3.60 0.08 -23.14
N GLN A 141 4.10 0.43 -21.95
CA GLN A 141 5.42 1.06 -21.80
C GLN A 141 6.56 0.12 -22.21
N GLN A 142 6.48 -1.16 -21.84
CA GLN A 142 7.48 -2.16 -22.23
C GLN A 142 7.50 -2.37 -23.74
N GLN A 143 6.33 -2.45 -24.39
CA GLN A 143 6.23 -2.56 -25.84
C GLN A 143 6.88 -1.35 -26.54
N ARG A 144 6.54 -0.12 -26.12
CA ARG A 144 7.16 1.11 -26.67
C ARG A 144 8.68 1.11 -26.50
N ALA A 145 9.19 0.69 -25.34
CA ALA A 145 10.62 0.60 -25.09
C ALA A 145 11.32 -0.43 -26.00
N ARG A 146 10.67 -1.57 -26.28
CA ARG A 146 11.18 -2.58 -27.23
C ARG A 146 11.22 -2.03 -28.66
N THR A 147 10.16 -1.37 -29.12
CA THR A 147 10.12 -0.74 -30.45
C THR A 147 11.21 0.33 -30.59
N GLN A 148 11.38 1.19 -29.58
CA GLN A 148 12.44 2.20 -29.58
C GLN A 148 13.84 1.58 -29.61
N ALA A 149 14.07 0.51 -28.86
CA ALA A 149 15.35 -0.20 -28.87
C ALA A 149 15.66 -0.83 -30.23
N SER A 150 14.64 -1.43 -30.89
CA SER A 150 14.77 -1.99 -32.24
C SER A 150 15.09 -0.91 -33.28
N ASN A 151 14.36 0.21 -33.27
CA ASN A 151 14.63 1.33 -34.19
C ASN A 151 16.03 1.92 -33.96
N ALA A 152 16.48 2.05 -32.71
CA ALA A 152 17.83 2.53 -32.40
C ALA A 152 18.94 1.56 -32.87
N GLN A 153 18.68 0.25 -32.83
CA GLN A 153 19.59 -0.74 -33.41
C GLN A 153 19.65 -0.64 -34.94
N ALA A 154 18.50 -0.48 -35.61
CA ALA A 154 18.43 -0.31 -37.05
C ALA A 154 19.19 0.96 -37.53
N LEU A 155 19.06 2.07 -36.80
CA LEU A 155 19.82 3.31 -37.07
C LEU A 155 21.33 3.11 -36.85
N ARG A 156 21.72 2.36 -35.81
CA ARG A 156 23.14 2.05 -35.56
C ARG A 156 23.75 1.19 -36.66
N THR A 157 23.04 0.19 -37.18
CA THR A 157 23.54 -0.62 -38.29
C THR A 157 23.64 0.17 -39.58
N THR A 158 22.73 1.14 -39.83
CA THR A 158 22.86 2.04 -41.00
C THR A 158 24.07 2.96 -40.87
N LEU A 159 24.28 3.56 -39.69
CA LEU A 159 25.42 4.44 -39.43
C LEU A 159 26.76 3.69 -39.46
N GLN A 160 26.83 2.47 -38.90
CA GLN A 160 28.05 1.65 -38.98
C GLN A 160 28.40 1.26 -40.42
N ARG A 161 27.40 1.04 -41.29
CA ARG A 161 27.62 0.75 -42.71
C ARG A 161 28.18 1.96 -43.48
N SER A 162 27.84 3.19 -43.07
CA SER A 162 28.42 4.41 -43.66
C SER A 162 29.81 4.71 -43.07
N VAL A 163 30.05 4.43 -41.78
CA VAL A 163 31.34 4.66 -41.13
C VAL A 163 32.41 3.66 -41.61
N ASN A 164 32.06 2.38 -41.84
CA ASN A 164 32.99 1.42 -42.44
C ASN A 164 33.42 1.80 -43.87
N ARG A 165 32.59 2.54 -44.62
CA ARG A 165 32.94 3.06 -45.95
C ARG A 165 33.83 4.30 -45.91
N SER A 166 33.99 4.92 -44.74
CA SER A 166 34.84 6.10 -44.52
C SER A 166 36.05 5.82 -43.63
N GLN A 167 36.21 4.60 -43.11
CA GLN A 167 37.31 4.19 -42.21
C GLN A 167 38.42 3.38 -42.89
N GLU A 168 38.37 3.14 -44.21
CA GLU A 168 39.55 2.69 -44.98
C GLU A 168 40.59 3.81 -45.16
N ILE A 169 40.25 5.04 -44.75
CA ILE A 169 41.14 6.20 -44.76
C ILE A 169 41.20 6.72 -43.32
N ARG A 170 42.36 6.57 -42.65
CA ARG A 170 42.75 7.08 -41.30
C ARG A 170 42.79 6.06 -40.16
N THR A 171 43.90 5.34 -40.16
CA THR A 171 44.86 5.15 -39.06
C THR A 171 44.59 5.85 -37.70
N THR A 172 44.81 5.04 -36.65
CA THR A 172 45.45 5.33 -35.35
C THR A 172 45.16 6.66 -34.64
N THR A 173 44.45 6.63 -33.51
CA THR A 173 44.97 7.27 -32.27
C THR A 173 44.29 6.80 -30.99
N ARG A 174 45.15 6.45 -30.04
CA ARG A 174 44.95 6.21 -28.60
C ARG A 174 44.46 7.51 -27.94
N GLY A 175 43.49 7.44 -27.03
CA GLY A 175 42.96 8.64 -26.37
C GLY A 175 42.00 8.39 -25.21
N THR A 176 42.53 7.88 -24.09
CA THR A 176 41.88 7.82 -22.79
C THR A 176 41.55 9.24 -22.30
N ARG A 177 40.30 9.70 -22.44
CA ARG A 177 39.83 10.94 -21.79
C ARG A 177 38.40 10.78 -21.27
N GLY A 178 38.29 10.46 -19.98
CA GLY A 178 37.05 10.55 -19.23
C GLY A 178 36.64 12.00 -18.99
N SER A 179 35.89 12.59 -19.93
CA SER A 179 35.23 13.91 -19.78
C SER A 179 33.75 13.80 -19.39
N ILE A 180 33.14 12.61 -19.44
CA ILE A 180 31.70 12.37 -19.21
C ILE A 180 31.35 12.10 -17.73
N ALA A 181 32.34 11.79 -16.89
CA ALA A 181 32.16 11.80 -15.42
C ALA A 181 31.71 13.18 -14.90
N ARG A 182 31.94 14.26 -15.67
CA ARG A 182 31.61 15.64 -15.28
C ARG A 182 30.10 15.98 -15.28
N PHE A 183 29.21 15.20 -15.90
CA PHE A 183 27.79 15.61 -16.04
C PHE A 183 26.73 14.67 -15.43
N LYS A 184 27.11 13.57 -14.74
CA LYS A 184 26.13 12.67 -14.10
C LYS A 184 25.47 13.24 -12.81
N SER A 185 26.01 14.29 -12.20
CA SER A 185 25.50 14.86 -10.93
C SER A 185 24.26 15.74 -11.11
N GLN A 186 24.18 16.53 -12.18
CA GLN A 186 23.06 17.43 -12.45
C GLN A 186 21.79 16.68 -12.84
N THR A 187 21.89 15.64 -13.68
CA THR A 187 20.74 14.83 -14.08
C THR A 187 20.20 13.99 -12.92
N ARG A 188 21.06 13.55 -11.99
CA ARG A 188 20.65 12.72 -10.85
C ARG A 188 20.07 13.53 -9.70
N ALA A 189 20.59 14.74 -9.45
CA ALA A 189 19.99 15.71 -8.54
C ALA A 189 18.59 16.17 -9.02
N TYR A 190 18.44 16.41 -10.34
CA TYR A 190 17.15 16.71 -10.97
C TYR A 190 16.10 15.60 -10.76
N TYR A 191 16.51 14.32 -10.87
CA TYR A 191 15.62 13.18 -10.64
C TYR A 191 15.22 12.96 -9.16
N LEU A 192 16.01 13.46 -8.20
CA LEU A 192 15.72 13.38 -6.76
C LEU A 192 14.90 14.56 -6.26
N GLN A 193 15.09 15.78 -6.77
CA GLN A 193 14.19 16.91 -6.47
C GLN A 193 12.74 16.58 -6.81
N ARG A 194 12.50 15.78 -7.87
CA ARG A 194 11.17 15.26 -8.22
C ARG A 194 10.65 14.11 -7.34
N ARG A 195 11.51 13.36 -6.65
CA ARG A 195 11.13 12.15 -5.86
C ARG A 195 11.14 12.37 -4.35
N CYS A 196 12.06 13.19 -3.87
CA CYS A 196 12.26 13.54 -2.47
C CYS A 196 11.99 15.04 -2.36
N LYS A 197 10.71 15.44 -2.37
CA LYS A 197 10.23 16.83 -2.26
C LYS A 197 10.78 17.63 -1.05
N HIS A 198 11.71 17.06 -0.28
CA HIS A 198 12.21 17.49 1.02
C HIS A 198 13.71 17.86 1.02
N LEU A 199 14.43 17.76 -0.11
CA LEU A 199 15.84 18.19 -0.19
C LEU A 199 16.00 19.32 -1.21
N SER A 200 16.64 20.43 -0.80
CA SER A 200 17.02 21.49 -1.74
C SER A 200 18.10 21.00 -2.72
N TYR A 201 18.18 21.62 -3.90
CA TYR A 201 19.16 21.27 -4.94
C TYR A 201 20.61 21.24 -4.42
N LYS A 202 21.00 22.25 -3.62
CA LYS A 202 22.35 22.36 -3.04
C LYS A 202 22.64 21.21 -2.06
N GLN A 203 21.67 20.85 -1.20
CA GLN A 203 21.80 19.74 -0.25
C GLN A 203 21.90 18.38 -0.95
N ALA A 204 21.07 18.16 -1.99
CA ALA A 204 21.14 16.94 -2.79
C ALA A 204 22.50 16.80 -3.48
N LEU A 205 23.04 17.89 -4.04
CA LEU A 205 24.35 17.89 -4.69
C LEU A 205 25.47 17.56 -3.70
N ARG A 206 25.45 18.15 -2.49
CA ARG A 206 26.43 17.87 -1.43
C ARG A 206 26.40 16.41 -0.99
N PHE A 207 25.22 15.86 -0.76
CA PHE A 207 25.04 14.44 -0.42
C PHE A 207 25.68 13.52 -1.47
N TRP A 208 25.42 13.76 -2.76
CA TRP A 208 25.97 12.93 -3.83
C TRP A 208 27.49 13.05 -3.99
N LYS A 209 28.06 14.24 -3.77
CA LYS A 209 29.53 14.41 -3.75
C LYS A 209 30.17 13.53 -2.67
N LEU A 210 29.56 13.45 -1.48
CA LEU A 210 30.05 12.59 -0.40
C LEU A 210 29.96 11.10 -0.75
N VAL A 211 28.84 10.67 -1.35
CA VAL A 211 28.66 9.28 -1.79
C VAL A 211 29.68 8.90 -2.87
N ALA A 212 29.93 9.79 -3.84
CA ALA A 212 30.93 9.57 -4.89
C ALA A 212 32.35 9.47 -4.29
N ALA A 213 32.73 10.42 -3.43
CA ALA A 213 34.04 10.40 -2.76
C ALA A 213 34.26 9.12 -1.93
N GLN A 214 33.23 8.66 -1.21
CA GLN A 214 33.32 7.41 -0.46
C GLN A 214 33.47 6.20 -1.38
N HIS A 215 32.79 6.19 -2.53
CA HIS A 215 32.92 5.12 -3.51
C HIS A 215 34.31 5.09 -4.16
N ASP A 216 34.86 6.26 -4.48
CA ASP A 216 36.21 6.38 -5.04
C ASP A 216 37.26 5.91 -4.02
N ARG A 217 37.09 6.21 -2.72
CA ARG A 217 37.92 5.64 -1.65
C ARG A 217 37.81 4.12 -1.56
N MET A 218 36.61 3.55 -1.71
CA MET A 218 36.42 2.10 -1.72
C MET A 218 37.07 1.44 -2.94
N ILE A 219 37.01 2.07 -4.12
CA ILE A 219 37.73 1.58 -5.32
C ILE A 219 39.23 1.67 -5.08
N ALA A 220 39.74 2.79 -4.58
CA ALA A 220 41.16 2.98 -4.33
C ALA A 220 41.70 1.96 -3.34
N ARG A 221 40.93 1.60 -2.31
CA ARG A 221 41.34 0.67 -1.26
C ARG A 221 41.18 -0.80 -1.62
N PHE A 222 40.13 -1.17 -2.35
CA PHE A 222 39.75 -2.58 -2.58
C PHE A 222 39.75 -3.00 -4.05
N GLY A 223 39.96 -2.06 -4.97
CA GLY A 223 39.84 -2.28 -6.42
C GLY A 223 38.39 -2.29 -6.92
N SER A 224 38.20 -1.86 -8.17
CA SER A 224 36.87 -1.75 -8.79
C SER A 224 36.13 -3.10 -8.85
N GLY A 225 36.87 -4.20 -9.08
CA GLY A 225 36.31 -5.55 -9.15
C GLY A 225 35.71 -6.05 -7.83
N ALA A 226 36.37 -5.80 -6.68
CA ALA A 226 35.88 -6.23 -5.37
C ALA A 226 34.62 -5.46 -4.97
N VAL A 227 34.62 -4.15 -5.19
CA VAL A 227 33.46 -3.28 -4.95
C VAL A 227 32.26 -3.72 -5.79
N GLN A 228 32.47 -4.09 -7.05
CA GLN A 228 31.41 -4.64 -7.90
C GLN A 228 30.88 -6.00 -7.41
N ARG A 229 31.74 -6.90 -6.92
CA ARG A 229 31.31 -8.19 -6.34
C ARG A 229 30.44 -7.97 -5.11
N ALA A 230 30.87 -7.09 -4.20
CA ALA A 230 30.11 -6.73 -3.01
C ALA A 230 28.73 -6.14 -3.37
N GLN A 231 28.66 -5.28 -4.39
CA GLN A 231 27.38 -4.74 -4.88
C GLN A 231 26.46 -5.80 -5.49
N ARG A 232 27.02 -6.77 -6.23
CA ARG A 232 26.24 -7.89 -6.77
C ARG A 232 25.69 -8.77 -5.65
N GLN A 233 26.49 -9.06 -4.63
CA GLN A 233 26.07 -9.82 -3.45
C GLN A 233 24.98 -9.08 -2.67
N ALA A 234 25.16 -7.78 -2.38
CA ALA A 234 24.15 -6.96 -1.72
C ALA A 234 22.83 -6.90 -2.50
N ARG A 235 22.90 -6.83 -3.84
CA ARG A 235 21.70 -6.87 -4.71
C ARG A 235 20.99 -8.22 -4.64
N SER A 236 21.74 -9.31 -4.61
CA SER A 236 21.20 -10.67 -4.44
C SER A 236 20.50 -10.81 -3.09
N SER A 237 21.15 -10.37 -2.00
CA SER A 237 20.58 -10.37 -0.65
C SER A 237 19.31 -9.51 -0.56
N ALA A 238 19.31 -8.32 -1.17
CA ALA A 238 18.13 -7.46 -1.22
C ALA A 238 16.95 -8.13 -1.96
N ASN A 239 17.21 -8.84 -3.06
CA ASN A 239 16.18 -9.58 -3.80
C ASN A 239 15.57 -10.71 -2.94
N ARG A 240 16.41 -11.41 -2.17
CA ARG A 240 16.01 -12.52 -1.28
C ARG A 240 15.35 -12.08 0.03
N SER A 241 15.47 -10.80 0.40
CA SER A 241 14.87 -10.27 1.63
C SER A 241 13.34 -10.38 1.67
N ARG A 242 12.73 -10.36 2.86
CA ARG A 242 11.26 -10.32 3.04
C ARG A 242 10.68 -8.90 2.89
N CYS A 243 11.50 -7.90 2.54
CA CYS A 243 11.06 -6.51 2.41
C CYS A 243 10.04 -6.32 1.29
N SER A 244 9.23 -5.26 1.39
CA SER A 244 8.24 -4.95 0.35
C SER A 244 8.90 -4.68 -1.02
N PRO A 245 8.22 -4.93 -2.15
CA PRO A 245 8.77 -4.70 -3.48
C PRO A 245 9.28 -3.26 -3.70
N SER A 246 8.65 -2.27 -3.05
CA SER A 246 9.07 -0.88 -3.09
C SER A 246 10.43 -0.67 -2.41
N THR A 247 10.60 -1.18 -1.19
CA THR A 247 11.86 -1.11 -0.44
C THR A 247 12.99 -1.82 -1.18
N LYS A 248 12.71 -3.02 -1.71
CA LYS A 248 13.67 -3.76 -2.56
C LYS A 248 14.12 -2.91 -3.74
N GLN A 249 13.18 -2.26 -4.43
CA GLN A 249 13.50 -1.45 -5.59
C GLN A 249 14.27 -0.17 -5.26
N GLN A 250 14.08 0.41 -4.07
CA GLN A 250 14.87 1.54 -3.57
C GLN A 250 16.32 1.12 -3.27
N VAL A 251 16.53 0.00 -2.58
CA VAL A 251 17.87 -0.56 -2.31
C VAL A 251 18.60 -0.89 -3.61
N ILE A 252 17.92 -1.58 -4.54
CA ILE A 252 18.48 -1.93 -5.85
C ILE A 252 18.77 -0.67 -6.68
N ALA A 253 17.94 0.36 -6.60
CA ALA A 253 18.19 1.63 -7.30
C ALA A 253 19.40 2.37 -6.72
N GLY A 254 19.59 2.34 -5.39
CA GLY A 254 20.79 2.85 -4.72
C GLY A 254 22.06 2.14 -5.21
N LEU A 255 22.01 0.81 -5.34
CA LEU A 255 23.14 -0.01 -5.83
C LEU A 255 23.40 0.16 -7.34
N ARG A 256 22.37 0.44 -8.16
CA ARG A 256 22.52 0.82 -9.59
C ARG A 256 23.19 2.18 -9.77
N GLY A 257 23.27 2.97 -8.70
CA GLY A 257 24.06 4.18 -8.57
C GLY A 257 25.44 4.10 -9.22
N ILE A 258 26.00 2.89 -9.18
CA ILE A 258 27.43 2.66 -9.15
C ILE A 258 27.91 1.81 -10.35
N ARG A 259 26.98 1.23 -11.12
CA ARG A 259 27.26 0.15 -12.08
C ARG A 259 27.46 0.58 -13.53
N ARG A 260 27.73 1.86 -13.80
CA ARG A 260 28.07 2.32 -15.16
C ARG A 260 29.30 3.19 -15.05
N ASP A 261 30.46 2.56 -15.16
CA ASP A 261 31.58 2.92 -16.07
C ASP A 261 32.81 2.05 -15.72
N VAL A 262 32.73 0.74 -16.01
CA VAL A 262 33.92 -0.13 -16.21
C VAL A 262 33.64 -0.94 -17.45
N ASN A 263 33.92 -0.30 -18.58
CA ASN A 263 34.36 -0.83 -19.88
C ASN A 263 34.44 0.38 -20.81
#